data_AF-A0A6I6N9Y8-F1
#
_entry.id   AF-A0A6I6N9Y8-F1
#
_cell.length_a   1.000
_cell.length_b   1.000
_cell.length_c   1.000
_cell.angle_alpha   90.00
_cell.angle_beta   90.00
_cell.angle_gamma   90.00
#
_symmetry.space_group_name_H-M   'P 1'
#
loop_
_entity.id
_entity.type
_entity.pdbx_description
1 polymer ?
#
loop_
_entity_poly.entity_id
_entity_poly.type
_entity_poly.pdbx_seq_one_letter_code
_entity_poly.pdbx_strand_id
1 'polypeptide(L)'
;MSHRAVRGPEATWVARSAGALLCLAVAVIHVKDQGGVTTTRDPRYIGVAYHVLEIVAVVAAALLLSGIVRPGWLLAVGVAAGPLLGYILSRGPGLPNYSDDIGNWTEPLGLVSLAVEGALLLLSVSLLARSLRHRRTLH
;
A
#
# COMPACT_ATOMS: atom_id res chain seq x y z
N MET A 1 -25.31 27.20 -17.95
CA MET A 1 -24.71 27.12 -16.61
C MET A 1 -23.80 25.90 -16.54
N SER A 2 -22.56 26.12 -16.13
CA SER A 2 -21.36 25.33 -16.37
C SER A 2 -21.15 24.25 -15.30
N HIS A 3 -21.13 22.97 -15.69
CA HIS A 3 -20.76 21.85 -14.81
C HIS A 3 -19.56 21.02 -15.34
N ARG A 4 -18.72 21.60 -16.20
CA ARG A 4 -17.61 20.86 -16.85
C ARG A 4 -16.21 21.12 -16.29
N ALA A 5 -16.04 22.03 -15.33
CA ALA A 5 -14.71 22.53 -14.93
C ALA A 5 -13.99 21.74 -13.81
N VAL A 6 -14.69 20.92 -13.01
CA VAL A 6 -14.12 20.33 -11.77
C VAL A 6 -13.40 18.97 -12.00
N ARG A 7 -13.54 18.33 -13.18
CA ARG A 7 -13.27 16.88 -13.30
C ARG A 7 -11.86 16.47 -13.76
N GLY A 8 -10.97 17.38 -14.15
CA GLY A 8 -9.66 17.03 -14.76
C GLY A 8 -8.48 17.08 -13.78
N PRO A 9 -7.99 18.27 -13.40
CA PRO A 9 -6.78 18.41 -12.56
C PRO A 9 -7.04 18.16 -11.07
N GLU A 10 -8.16 18.66 -10.53
CA GLU A 10 -8.47 18.52 -9.09
C GLU A 10 -8.74 17.07 -8.72
N ALA A 11 -9.54 16.35 -9.52
CA ALA A 11 -9.82 14.94 -9.30
C ALA A 11 -8.57 14.06 -9.38
N THR A 12 -7.58 14.43 -10.21
CA THR A 12 -6.31 13.69 -10.29
C THR A 12 -5.38 14.00 -9.13
N TRP A 13 -5.34 15.26 -8.67
CA TRP A 13 -4.66 15.65 -7.43
C TRP A 13 -5.24 14.92 -6.21
N VAL A 14 -6.57 14.93 -6.03
CA VAL A 14 -7.24 14.26 -4.90
C VAL A 14 -6.90 12.78 -4.86
N ALA A 15 -6.98 12.09 -6.00
CA ALA A 15 -6.63 10.67 -6.08
C ALA A 15 -5.17 10.41 -5.69
N ARG A 16 -4.23 11.24 -6.18
CA ARG A 16 -2.80 11.11 -5.86
C ARG A 16 -2.53 11.37 -4.39
N SER A 17 -3.13 12.40 -3.81
CA SER A 17 -3.00 12.73 -2.38
C SER A 17 -3.60 11.64 -1.50
N ALA A 18 -4.75 11.08 -1.87
CA ALA A 18 -5.34 9.95 -1.16
C ALA A 18 -4.45 8.70 -1.22
N GLY A 19 -3.92 8.36 -2.41
CA GLY A 19 -2.98 7.24 -2.57
C GLY A 19 -1.69 7.43 -1.76
N ALA A 20 -1.14 8.64 -1.75
CA ALA A 20 0.05 8.97 -0.97
C ALA A 20 -0.22 8.85 0.54
N LEU A 21 -1.34 9.40 1.03
CA LEU A 21 -1.74 9.30 2.43
C LEU A 21 -1.90 7.83 2.87
N LEU A 22 -2.55 7.01 2.03
CA LEU A 22 -2.71 5.58 2.30
C LEU A 22 -1.36 4.86 2.33
N CYS A 23 -0.43 5.15 1.41
CA CYS A 23 0.93 4.58 1.46
C CYS A 23 1.65 4.97 2.77
N LEU A 24 1.58 6.24 3.17
CA LEU A 24 2.18 6.68 4.43
C LEU A 24 1.51 6.02 5.66
N ALA A 25 0.20 5.80 5.62
CA ALA A 25 -0.50 5.07 6.67
C ALA A 25 -0.01 3.63 6.78
N VAL A 26 0.20 2.92 5.66
CA VAL A 26 0.85 1.60 5.65
C VAL A 26 2.22 1.67 6.30
N ALA A 27 3.08 2.61 5.90
CA ALA A 27 4.41 2.76 6.50
C ALA A 27 4.34 2.94 8.03
N VAL A 28 3.47 3.82 8.52
CA VAL A 28 3.30 4.06 9.96
C VAL A 28 2.79 2.83 10.70
N ILE A 29 1.84 2.10 10.13
CA ILE A 29 1.29 0.88 10.74
C ILE A 29 2.39 -0.17 10.88
N HIS A 30 3.16 -0.41 9.82
CA HIS A 30 4.21 -1.43 9.82
C HIS A 30 5.40 -1.04 10.70
N VAL A 31 5.77 0.25 10.77
CA VAL A 31 6.74 0.75 11.76
C VAL A 31 6.28 0.46 13.18
N LYS A 32 5.00 0.73 13.50
CA LYS A 32 4.45 0.45 14.82
C LYS A 32 4.43 -1.04 15.13
N ASP A 33 3.99 -1.84 14.16
CA ASP A 33 3.85 -3.29 14.31
C ASP A 33 5.21 -3.96 14.58
N GLN A 34 6.28 -3.54 13.89
CA GLN A 34 7.61 -4.09 14.18
C GLN A 34 8.28 -3.56 15.47
N GLY A 35 7.66 -2.61 16.16
CA GLY A 35 8.19 -2.04 17.41
C GLY A 35 9.03 -0.77 17.23
N GLY A 36 8.86 -0.04 16.12
CA GLY A 36 9.49 1.26 15.86
C GLY A 36 10.58 1.21 14.78
N VAL A 37 11.04 2.39 14.37
CA VAL A 37 11.97 2.57 13.22
C VAL A 37 13.37 1.99 13.43
N THR A 38 13.77 1.77 14.68
CA THR A 38 15.10 1.20 15.05
C THR A 38 15.04 -0.27 15.41
N THR A 39 13.84 -0.85 15.42
CA THR A 39 13.62 -2.26 15.76
C THR A 39 13.55 -3.07 14.48
N THR A 40 14.05 -4.31 14.53
CA THR A 40 13.98 -5.25 13.41
C THR A 40 13.42 -6.56 13.93
N ARG A 41 12.32 -7.06 13.35
CA ARG A 41 11.72 -8.33 13.76
C ARG A 41 12.63 -9.53 13.46
N ASP A 42 12.55 -10.51 14.36
CA ASP A 42 13.07 -11.86 14.16
C ASP A 42 11.95 -12.77 13.60
N PRO A 43 12.23 -13.66 12.63
CA PRO A 43 13.50 -13.90 11.96
C PRO A 43 13.91 -12.72 11.07
N ARG A 44 15.22 -12.49 10.95
CA ARG A 44 15.80 -11.33 10.23
C ARG A 44 15.18 -11.01 8.87
N TYR A 45 14.78 -12.02 8.10
CA TYR A 45 14.18 -11.79 6.77
C TYR A 45 12.80 -11.11 6.86
N ILE A 46 12.03 -11.34 7.94
CA ILE A 46 10.78 -10.63 8.23
C ILE A 46 11.09 -9.17 8.52
N GLY A 47 12.03 -8.89 9.43
CA GLY A 47 12.44 -7.51 9.71
C GLY A 47 12.93 -6.75 8.47
N VAL A 48 13.69 -7.41 7.58
CA VAL A 48 14.07 -6.81 6.28
C VAL A 48 12.84 -6.51 5.42
N ALA A 49 11.86 -7.42 5.36
CA ALA A 49 10.63 -7.20 4.60
C ALA A 49 9.84 -5.98 5.12
N TYR A 50 9.76 -5.78 6.45
CA TYR A 50 9.16 -4.59 7.07
C TYR A 50 9.87 -3.31 6.62
N HIS A 51 11.19 -3.22 6.76
CA HIS A 51 11.93 -2.04 6.34
C HIS A 51 11.82 -1.75 4.84
N VAL A 52 11.86 -2.77 4.00
CA VAL A 52 11.66 -2.61 2.54
C VAL A 52 10.28 -2.05 2.26
N LEU A 53 9.23 -2.59 2.88
CA LEU A 53 7.86 -2.11 2.72
C LEU A 53 7.73 -0.64 3.12
N GLU A 54 8.27 -0.26 4.29
CA GLU A 54 8.22 1.10 4.82
C GLU A 54 8.87 2.11 3.86
N ILE A 55 10.07 1.78 3.39
CA ILE A 55 10.81 2.63 2.44
C ILE A 55 10.04 2.72 1.12
N VAL A 56 9.58 1.60 0.57
CA VAL A 56 8.85 1.57 -0.70
C VAL A 56 7.53 2.34 -0.59
N ALA A 57 6.84 2.28 0.55
CA ALA A 57 5.63 3.05 0.81
C ALA A 57 5.88 4.56 0.80
N VAL A 58 6.96 5.02 1.44
CA VAL A 58 7.36 6.44 1.42
C VAL A 58 7.75 6.87 -0.01
N VAL A 59 8.49 6.04 -0.73
CA VAL A 59 8.86 6.31 -2.13
C VAL A 59 7.61 6.37 -3.01
N ALA A 60 6.65 5.45 -2.87
CA ALA A 60 5.40 5.47 -3.61
C ALA A 60 4.62 6.77 -3.37
N ALA A 61 4.52 7.20 -2.10
CA ALA A 61 3.89 8.47 -1.75
C ALA A 61 4.60 9.66 -2.40
N ALA A 62 5.93 9.71 -2.34
CA ALA A 62 6.73 10.77 -2.96
C ALA A 62 6.50 10.83 -4.48
N LEU A 63 6.55 9.69 -5.18
CA LEU A 63 6.30 9.64 -6.62
C LEU A 63 4.89 10.14 -6.99
N LEU A 64 3.87 9.74 -6.22
CA LEU A 64 2.49 10.19 -6.42
C LEU A 64 2.36 11.71 -6.23
N LEU A 65 2.96 12.26 -5.17
CA LEU A 65 2.93 13.69 -4.91
C LEU A 65 3.74 14.51 -5.92
N SER A 66 4.87 13.98 -6.41
CA SER A 66 5.69 14.59 -7.48
C SER A 66 5.09 14.46 -8.89
N GLY A 67 3.98 13.74 -9.05
CA GLY A 67 3.30 13.60 -10.36
C GLY A 67 3.87 12.51 -11.25
N ILE A 68 4.78 11.68 -10.72
CA ILE A 68 5.34 10.52 -11.40
C ILE A 68 4.36 9.34 -11.21
N VAL A 69 3.19 9.47 -11.82
CA VAL A 69 1.99 8.70 -11.44
C VAL A 69 2.07 7.21 -11.75
N ARG A 70 2.60 6.81 -12.91
CA ARG A 70 2.56 5.40 -13.34
C ARG A 70 3.43 4.50 -12.44
N PRO A 71 4.71 4.80 -12.18
CA PRO A 71 5.49 4.03 -11.21
C PRO A 71 4.97 4.20 -9.78
N GLY A 72 4.48 5.38 -9.39
CA GLY A 72 3.88 5.59 -8.06
C GLY A 72 2.69 4.65 -7.80
N TRP A 73 1.77 4.51 -8.76
CA TRP A 73 0.65 3.58 -8.64
C TRP A 73 1.06 2.10 -8.68
N LEU A 74 2.10 1.75 -9.45
CA LEU A 74 2.64 0.38 -9.45
C LEU A 74 3.24 0.00 -8.10
N LEU A 75 4.04 0.89 -7.51
CA LEU A 75 4.57 0.69 -6.16
C LEU A 75 3.44 0.61 -5.13
N ALA A 76 2.43 1.48 -5.22
CA ALA A 76 1.26 1.44 -4.34
C ALA A 76 0.52 0.10 -4.35
N VAL A 77 0.40 -0.56 -5.52
CA VAL A 77 -0.15 -1.93 -5.60
C VAL A 77 0.73 -2.90 -4.80
N GLY A 78 2.06 -2.83 -4.94
CA GLY A 78 2.97 -3.68 -4.17
C GLY A 78 2.91 -3.42 -2.65
N VAL A 79 2.85 -2.15 -2.26
CA VAL A 79 2.73 -1.71 -0.85
C VAL A 79 1.43 -2.21 -0.22
N ALA A 80 0.35 -2.31 -0.98
CA ALA A 80 -0.91 -2.87 -0.49
C ALA A 80 -0.91 -4.41 -0.51
N ALA A 81 -0.48 -5.02 -1.62
CA ALA A 81 -0.58 -6.46 -1.81
C ALA A 81 0.42 -7.25 -0.93
N GLY A 82 1.62 -6.73 -0.72
CA GLY A 82 2.66 -7.39 0.06
C GLY A 82 2.21 -7.72 1.48
N PRO A 83 1.78 -6.73 2.27
CA PRO A 83 1.24 -6.95 3.62
C PRO A 83 -0.02 -7.81 3.67
N LEU A 84 -0.95 -7.65 2.73
CA LEU A 84 -2.14 -8.51 2.64
C LEU A 84 -1.75 -9.98 2.52
N LEU A 85 -0.79 -10.29 1.65
CA LEU A 85 -0.23 -11.63 1.51
C LEU A 85 0.52 -12.06 2.78
N GLY A 86 1.33 -11.17 3.36
CA GLY A 86 2.04 -11.40 4.61
C GLY A 86 1.09 -11.75 5.76
N TYR A 87 -0.05 -11.07 5.86
CA TYR A 87 -1.09 -11.31 6.84
C TYR A 87 -1.69 -12.70 6.70
N ILE A 88 -2.10 -13.07 5.48
CA ILE A 88 -2.69 -14.38 5.20
C ILE A 88 -1.69 -15.51 5.45
N LEU A 89 -0.44 -15.35 5.00
CA LEU A 89 0.58 -16.38 5.13
C LEU A 89 1.03 -16.55 6.58
N SER A 90 1.28 -15.45 7.32
CA SER A 90 1.70 -15.51 8.73
C SER A 90 0.63 -16.14 9.63
N ARG A 91 -0.66 -15.88 9.36
CA ARG A 91 -1.78 -16.31 10.22
C ARG A 91 -2.45 -17.61 9.79
N GLY A 92 -2.24 -18.02 8.54
CA GLY A 92 -2.71 -19.29 7.99
C GLY A 92 -1.67 -20.40 8.17
N PRO A 93 -0.88 -20.71 7.12
CA PRO A 93 0.12 -21.78 7.18
C PRO A 93 1.34 -21.45 8.05
N GLY A 94 1.56 -20.17 8.38
CA GLY A 94 2.82 -19.67 8.93
C GLY A 94 3.88 -19.44 7.85
N LEU A 95 4.98 -18.83 8.24
CA LEU A 95 6.16 -18.59 7.41
C LEU A 95 7.38 -19.34 7.99
N PRO A 96 8.43 -19.61 7.19
CA PRO A 96 9.62 -20.31 7.69
C PRO A 96 10.22 -19.62 8.92
N ASN A 97 10.32 -20.32 10.05
CA ASN A 97 10.79 -19.77 11.32
C ASN A 97 9.99 -18.55 11.82
N TYR A 98 8.74 -18.38 11.38
CA TYR A 98 7.82 -17.33 11.84
C TYR A 98 6.39 -17.89 11.88
N SER A 99 6.01 -18.39 13.06
CA SER A 99 4.74 -19.09 13.29
C SER A 99 3.93 -18.51 14.44
N ASP A 100 4.45 -17.47 15.11
CA ASP A 100 3.87 -16.94 16.35
C ASP A 100 2.49 -16.32 16.13
N ASP A 101 2.21 -15.87 14.91
CA ASP A 101 0.94 -15.25 14.51
C ASP A 101 -0.12 -16.24 14.00
N ILE A 102 0.16 -17.56 13.95
CA ILE A 102 -0.81 -18.53 13.42
C ILE A 102 -2.11 -18.47 14.22
N GLY A 103 -3.24 -18.31 13.51
CA GLY A 103 -4.57 -18.19 14.11
C GLY A 103 -4.92 -16.80 14.64
N ASN A 104 -3.98 -15.86 14.72
CA ASN A 104 -4.21 -14.50 15.23
C ASN A 104 -4.89 -13.57 14.19
N TRP A 105 -6.05 -13.97 13.68
CA TRP A 105 -6.78 -13.28 12.60
C TRP A 105 -7.47 -11.98 13.01
N THR A 106 -7.57 -11.70 14.32
CA THR A 106 -8.32 -10.56 14.85
C THR A 106 -7.43 -9.56 15.58
N GLU A 107 -6.11 -9.64 15.39
CA GLU A 107 -5.16 -8.68 15.93
C GLU A 107 -5.57 -7.25 15.52
N PRO A 108 -5.88 -6.35 16.48
CA PRO A 108 -6.47 -5.05 16.18
C PRO A 108 -5.65 -4.21 15.18
N LEU A 109 -4.33 -4.14 15.34
CA LEU A 109 -3.48 -3.39 14.42
C LEU A 109 -3.46 -4.02 13.02
N GLY A 110 -3.49 -5.36 12.96
CA GLY A 110 -3.61 -6.12 11.72
C GLY A 110 -4.90 -5.81 10.95
N LEU A 111 -6.04 -5.77 11.64
CA LEU A 111 -7.33 -5.42 11.02
C LEU A 111 -7.34 -3.98 10.48
N VAL A 112 -6.72 -3.04 11.20
CA VAL A 112 -6.54 -1.66 10.70
C VAL A 112 -5.67 -1.65 9.45
N SER A 113 -4.57 -2.42 9.44
CA SER A 113 -3.70 -2.58 8.27
C SER A 113 -4.46 -3.08 7.06
N LEU A 114 -5.25 -4.16 7.22
CA LEU A 114 -6.06 -4.74 6.15
C LEU A 114 -7.03 -3.72 5.52
N ALA A 115 -7.66 -2.87 6.34
CA ALA A 115 -8.56 -1.85 5.84
C ALA A 115 -7.82 -0.79 5.00
N VAL A 116 -6.67 -0.32 5.47
CA VAL A 116 -5.84 0.67 4.77
C VAL A 116 -5.28 0.10 3.47
N GLU A 117 -4.72 -1.11 3.53
CA GLU A 117 -4.14 -1.81 2.38
C GLU A 117 -5.22 -2.16 1.35
N GLY A 118 -6.38 -2.63 1.81
CA GLY A 118 -7.53 -2.90 0.94
C GLY A 118 -8.00 -1.64 0.20
N ALA A 119 -8.11 -0.51 0.89
CA ALA A 119 -8.46 0.76 0.26
C ALA A 119 -7.40 1.22 -0.76
N LEU A 120 -6.11 1.09 -0.41
CA LEU A 120 -4.99 1.42 -1.30
C LEU A 120 -4.99 0.53 -2.55
N LEU A 121 -5.22 -0.77 -2.38
CA LEU A 121 -5.25 -1.74 -3.48
C LEU A 121 -6.41 -1.42 -4.44
N LEU A 122 -7.61 -1.23 -3.91
CA LEU A 122 -8.79 -0.89 -4.71
C LEU A 122 -8.59 0.40 -5.51
N LEU A 123 -8.06 1.45 -4.88
CA LEU A 123 -7.77 2.72 -5.53
C LEU A 123 -6.71 2.58 -6.62
N SER A 124 -5.56 1.99 -6.30
CA SER A 124 -4.39 1.89 -7.18
C SER A 124 -4.67 1.02 -8.41
N VAL A 125 -5.27 -0.15 -8.22
CA VAL A 125 -5.67 -1.05 -9.32
C VAL A 125 -6.70 -0.39 -10.23
N SER A 126 -7.70 0.30 -9.66
CA SER A 126 -8.73 0.98 -10.46
C SER A 126 -8.15 2.04 -11.37
N LEU A 127 -7.21 2.84 -10.87
CA LEU A 127 -6.56 3.91 -11.63
C LEU A 127 -5.61 3.37 -12.70
N LEU A 128 -4.83 2.33 -12.40
CA LEU A 128 -4.00 1.65 -13.38
C LEU A 128 -4.84 1.04 -14.50
N ALA A 129 -5.91 0.32 -14.17
CA ALA A 129 -6.80 -0.29 -15.14
C ALA A 129 -7.46 0.74 -16.07
N ARG A 130 -7.88 1.91 -15.53
CA ARG A 130 -8.38 3.03 -16.33
C ARG A 130 -7.30 3.57 -17.28
N SER A 131 -6.06 3.72 -16.82
CA SER A 131 -4.96 4.21 -17.65
C SER A 131 -4.63 3.27 -18.82
N LEU A 132 -4.77 1.95 -18.62
CA LEU A 132 -4.54 0.94 -19.65
C LEU A 132 -5.66 0.94 -20.70
N ARG A 133 -6.92 1.04 -20.26
CA ARG A 133 -8.07 1.14 -21.17
C ARG A 133 -7.97 2.36 -22.09
N HIS A 134 -7.57 3.51 -21.56
CA HIS A 134 -7.44 4.73 -22.35
C HIS A 134 -6.34 4.65 -23.42
N ARG A 135 -5.24 3.93 -23.15
CA ARG A 135 -4.19 3.72 -24.17
C ARG A 135 -4.67 2.82 -25.32
N ARG A 136 -5.49 1.82 -25.04
CA ARG A 136 -6.01 0.89 -26.07
C ARG A 136 -6.97 1.53 -27.06
N THR A 137 -7.67 2.60 -26.68
CA THR A 137 -8.61 3.31 -27.57
C THR A 137 -7.94 4.31 -28.51
N LEU A 138 -6.65 4.57 -28.34
CA LEU A 138 -5.86 5.50 -29.15
C LEU A 138 -5.03 4.79 -30.24
N HIS A 139 -5.14 3.46 -30.31
CA HIS A 139 -4.57 2.58 -31.33
C HIS A 139 -5.72 1.95 -32.12
#